data_AF-A0A454VXS1-F1
#
_entry.id   AF-A0A454VXS1-F1
#
_cell.length_a   1.000
_cell.length_b   1.000
_cell.length_c   1.000
_cell.angle_alpha   90.00
_cell.angle_beta   90.00
_cell.angle_gamma   90.00
#
_symmetry.space_group_name_H-M   'P 1'
#
loop_
_entity.id
_entity.type
_entity.pdbx_description
1 polymer ?
#
loop_
_entity_poly.entity_id
_entity_poly.type
_entity_poly.pdbx_seq_one_letter_code
_entity_poly.pdbx_strand_id
1 'polypeptide(L)'
;MSNGQSKQSNGQWYPPEWPDRIRALAAGELTPVVPRRAATVLLLRDGAAGPDVHMLRRRTSMAFAGGAYAYPGGGVDPRDEHPVRWAGPSRETWAARLGLDDPAQAQAVVCAAVRETYEEAGVLLGGETEDGVVGDTTGEDWERD
;
A
#
# COMPACT_ATOMS: atom_id res chain seq x y z
N MET A 1 -17.80 13.30 -39.01
CA MET A 1 -18.00 14.29 -37.93
C MET A 1 -18.88 13.62 -36.90
N SER A 2 -18.29 13.03 -35.85
CA SER A 2 -19.05 12.38 -34.76
C SER A 2 -18.96 13.26 -33.53
N ASN A 3 -20.11 13.48 -32.91
CA ASN A 3 -20.41 14.57 -32.00
C ASN A 3 -19.82 14.29 -30.62
N GLY A 4 -18.81 15.07 -30.22
CA GLY A 4 -18.26 15.04 -28.87
C GLY A 4 -19.23 15.69 -27.88
N GLN A 5 -20.07 14.89 -27.22
CA GLN A 5 -20.81 15.35 -26.06
C GLN A 5 -19.89 15.35 -24.83
N SER A 6 -19.45 16.55 -24.46
CA SER A 6 -18.87 16.83 -23.15
C SER A 6 -19.93 16.59 -22.07
N LYS A 7 -19.72 15.59 -21.20
CA LYS A 7 -20.50 15.43 -19.97
C LYS A 7 -20.05 16.53 -19.01
N GLN A 8 -20.83 17.60 -18.90
CA GLN A 8 -20.66 18.59 -17.84
C GLN A 8 -20.90 17.90 -16.49
N SER A 9 -19.89 17.93 -15.59
CA SER A 9 -20.05 17.51 -14.21
C SER A 9 -20.80 18.61 -13.46
N ASN A 10 -22.00 18.29 -12.96
CA ASN A 10 -22.87 19.20 -12.20
C ASN A 10 -22.33 19.51 -10.78
N GLY A 11 -21.01 19.73 -10.62
CA GLY A 11 -20.36 19.83 -9.31
C GLY A 11 -20.27 18.51 -8.55
N GLN A 12 -20.57 17.38 -9.20
CA GLN A 12 -20.52 16.06 -8.60
C GLN A 12 -19.05 15.58 -8.52
N TRP A 13 -18.54 15.42 -7.29
CA TRP A 13 -17.14 15.04 -7.04
C TRP A 13 -16.88 13.53 -7.13
N TYR A 14 -17.94 12.74 -7.27
CA TYR A 14 -17.91 11.28 -7.29
C TYR A 14 -18.49 10.74 -8.61
N PRO A 15 -18.14 9.50 -9.00
CA PRO A 15 -18.68 8.88 -10.20
C PRO A 15 -20.21 8.83 -10.22
N PRO A 16 -20.85 9.12 -11.38
CA PRO A 16 -22.30 9.31 -11.46
C PRO A 16 -23.11 8.08 -11.06
N GLU A 17 -22.53 6.88 -11.13
CA GLU A 17 -23.16 5.62 -10.73
C GLU A 17 -23.16 5.38 -9.21
N TRP A 18 -22.40 6.14 -8.42
CA TRP A 18 -22.26 5.89 -6.98
C TRP A 18 -23.57 6.00 -6.19
N PRO A 19 -24.44 7.03 -6.39
CA PRO A 19 -25.70 7.11 -5.65
C PRO A 19 -26.60 5.89 -5.84
N ASP A 20 -26.65 5.36 -7.06
CA ASP A 20 -27.44 4.16 -7.38
C ASP A 20 -26.84 2.93 -6.73
N ARG A 21 -25.52 2.76 -6.79
CA ARG A 21 -24.82 1.64 -6.14
C ARG A 21 -24.93 1.68 -4.61
N ILE A 22 -24.87 2.88 -4.01
CA ILE A 22 -25.06 3.07 -2.56
C ILE A 22 -26.50 2.70 -2.17
N ARG A 23 -27.50 3.12 -2.95
CA ARG A 23 -28.91 2.75 -2.71
C ARG A 23 -29.15 1.25 -2.87
N ALA A 24 -28.61 0.65 -3.93
CA ALA A 24 -28.71 -0.79 -4.16
C ALA A 24 -28.03 -1.59 -3.04
N LEU A 25 -26.89 -1.13 -2.53
CA LEU A 25 -26.24 -1.72 -1.37
C LEU A 25 -27.13 -1.63 -0.13
N ALA A 26 -27.69 -0.45 0.15
CA ALA A 26 -28.58 -0.24 1.30
C ALA A 26 -29.88 -1.06 1.21
N ALA A 27 -30.38 -1.30 0.00
CA ALA A 27 -31.56 -2.14 -0.28
C ALA A 27 -31.26 -3.65 -0.29
N GLY A 28 -29.98 -4.06 -0.19
CA GLY A 28 -29.58 -5.47 -0.28
C GLY A 28 -29.56 -6.04 -1.71
N GLU A 29 -29.63 -5.18 -2.72
CA GLU A 29 -29.64 -5.53 -4.15
C GLU A 29 -28.23 -5.59 -4.76
N LEU A 30 -27.23 -5.09 -4.03
CA LEU A 30 -25.82 -5.14 -4.41
C LEU A 30 -25.00 -5.85 -3.34
N THR A 31 -24.30 -6.91 -3.74
CA THR A 31 -23.26 -7.55 -2.91
C THR A 31 -21.93 -6.83 -3.15
N PRO A 32 -21.31 -6.22 -2.12
CA PRO A 32 -19.97 -5.64 -2.24
C PRO A 32 -18.94 -6.68 -2.64
N VAL A 33 -17.92 -6.24 -3.37
CA VAL A 33 -16.70 -7.05 -3.54
C VAL A 33 -15.97 -7.16 -2.21
N VAL A 34 -15.33 -8.30 -1.98
CA VAL A 34 -14.49 -8.50 -0.80
C VAL A 34 -13.25 -7.58 -0.91
N PRO A 35 -12.97 -6.72 0.08
CA PRO A 35 -11.78 -5.89 0.08
C PRO A 35 -10.50 -6.74 0.03
N ARG A 36 -9.51 -6.27 -0.72
CA ARG A 36 -8.16 -6.86 -0.69
C ARG A 36 -7.34 -6.18 0.40
N ARG A 37 -6.59 -6.97 1.17
CA ARG A 37 -5.62 -6.44 2.12
C ARG A 37 -4.50 -5.73 1.37
N ALA A 38 -4.01 -4.63 1.93
CA ALA A 38 -2.95 -3.82 1.38
C ALA A 38 -2.16 -3.16 2.51
N ALA A 39 -0.93 -2.76 2.22
CA ALA A 39 -0.09 -1.99 3.11
C ALA A 39 0.28 -0.64 2.49
N THR A 40 0.52 0.36 3.33
CA THR A 40 1.00 1.68 2.92
C THR A 40 2.01 2.15 3.97
N VAL A 41 3.17 2.62 3.52
CA VAL A 41 4.29 3.00 4.39
C VAL A 41 4.59 4.48 4.25
N LEU A 42 4.58 5.20 5.37
CA LEU A 42 5.03 6.59 5.43
C LEU A 42 6.47 6.60 5.93
N LEU A 43 7.41 6.91 5.05
CA LEU A 43 8.81 7.11 5.42
C LEU A 43 8.98 8.54 5.91
N LEU A 44 9.31 8.68 7.20
CA LEU A 44 9.40 9.96 7.90
C LEU A 44 10.85 10.31 8.22
N ARG A 45 11.15 11.60 8.25
CA ARG A 45 12.36 12.16 8.84
C ARG A 45 12.03 13.44 9.59
N ASP A 46 12.89 13.83 10.51
CA ASP A 46 12.78 15.15 11.14
C ASP A 46 13.14 16.25 10.12
N GLY A 47 12.26 17.24 10.01
CA GLY A 47 12.40 18.44 9.21
C GLY A 47 12.39 19.69 10.09
N ALA A 48 12.75 20.84 9.52
CA ALA A 48 12.90 22.09 10.27
C ALA A 48 11.58 22.62 10.87
N ALA A 49 10.43 22.22 10.33
CA ALA A 49 9.10 22.67 10.75
C ALA A 49 8.19 21.53 11.26
N GLY A 50 8.74 20.32 11.44
CA GLY A 50 7.99 19.10 11.72
C GLY A 50 8.48 17.92 10.87
N PRO A 51 7.79 16.77 10.92
CA PRO A 51 8.20 15.60 10.13
C PRO A 51 7.98 15.85 8.64
N ASP A 52 9.00 15.55 7.83
CA ASP A 52 8.87 15.43 6.38
C ASP A 52 8.53 13.99 6.02
N VAL A 53 7.68 13.80 5.00
CA VAL A 53 7.29 12.48 4.50
C VAL A 53 7.72 12.29 3.05
N HIS A 54 8.32 11.15 2.75
CA HIS A 54 8.65 10.78 1.37
C HIS A 54 7.38 10.39 0.61
N MET A 55 7.16 11.02 -0.54
CA MET A 55 6.06 10.69 -1.45
C MET A 55 6.59 10.43 -2.84
N LEU A 56 5.99 9.46 -3.51
CA LEU A 56 6.23 9.10 -4.88
C LEU A 56 5.21 9.80 -5.78
N ARG A 57 5.60 10.11 -7.02
CA ARG A 57 4.66 10.55 -8.04
C ARG A 57 4.35 9.40 -8.99
N ARG A 58 3.10 8.93 -8.98
CA ARG A 58 2.67 7.80 -9.82
C ARG A 58 2.85 8.14 -11.30
N ARG A 59 3.29 7.15 -12.10
CA ARG A 59 3.36 7.29 -13.56
C ARG A 59 1.97 7.68 -14.08
N THR A 60 1.91 8.67 -14.97
CA THR A 60 0.64 9.19 -15.51
C THR A 60 -0.13 8.15 -16.34
N SER A 61 0.55 7.11 -16.82
CA SER A 61 -0.05 6.01 -17.59
C SER A 61 -0.76 4.94 -16.74
N MET A 62 -0.72 5.03 -15.40
CA MET A 62 -1.40 4.05 -14.54
C MET A 62 -2.93 4.18 -14.61
N ALA A 63 -3.62 3.03 -14.68
CA ALA A 63 -5.08 2.95 -14.81
C ALA A 63 -5.86 3.52 -13.60
N PHE A 64 -5.20 3.68 -12.45
CA PHE A 64 -5.77 4.27 -11.24
C PHE A 64 -4.81 5.28 -10.62
N ALA A 65 -5.31 6.49 -10.37
CA ALA A 65 -4.59 7.61 -9.75
C ALA A 65 -3.26 8.01 -10.44
N GLY A 66 -3.16 7.88 -11.77
CA GLY A 66 -1.97 8.30 -12.51
C GLY A 66 -1.65 9.78 -12.29
N GLY A 67 -0.37 10.10 -12.00
CA GLY A 67 0.09 11.46 -11.73
C GLY A 67 -0.13 11.97 -10.30
N ALA A 68 -0.85 11.22 -9.45
CA ALA A 68 -1.04 11.56 -8.04
C ALA A 68 0.24 11.32 -7.22
N TYR A 69 0.36 12.07 -6.13
CA TYR A 69 1.32 11.77 -5.08
C TYR A 69 0.79 10.63 -4.21
N ALA A 70 1.63 9.64 -3.95
CA ALA A 70 1.29 8.47 -3.15
C ALA A 70 2.45 8.13 -2.21
N TYR A 71 2.12 7.42 -1.15
CA TYR A 71 3.12 6.74 -0.33
C TYR A 71 3.42 5.36 -0.93
N PRO A 72 4.61 4.79 -0.69
CA PRO A 72 4.88 3.41 -1.05
C PRO A 72 3.83 2.46 -0.51
N GLY A 73 3.33 1.54 -1.33
CA GLY A 73 2.36 0.57 -0.87
C GLY A 73 1.58 -0.12 -1.97
N GLY A 74 0.97 -1.24 -1.60
CA GLY A 74 0.25 -2.10 -2.51
C GLY A 74 -0.48 -3.24 -1.81
N GLY A 75 -1.12 -4.07 -2.62
CA GLY A 75 -1.88 -5.22 -2.13
C GLY A 75 -0.97 -6.30 -1.56
N VAL A 76 -1.49 -7.06 -0.60
CA VAL A 76 -0.85 -8.32 -0.17
C VAL A 76 -0.86 -9.31 -1.35
N ASP A 77 0.30 -9.89 -1.61
CA ASP A 77 0.55 -10.90 -2.63
C ASP A 77 0.77 -12.27 -1.95
N PRO A 78 0.43 -13.41 -2.59
CA PRO A 78 0.70 -14.73 -2.03
C PRO A 78 2.17 -14.95 -1.57
N ARG A 79 3.14 -14.27 -2.19
CA ARG A 79 4.56 -14.29 -1.77
C ARG A 79 4.77 -13.76 -0.36
N ASP A 80 3.92 -12.86 0.11
CA ASP A 80 4.02 -12.23 1.44
C ASP A 80 3.59 -13.18 2.57
N GLU A 81 2.89 -14.28 2.24
CA GLU A 81 2.42 -15.28 3.20
C GLU A 81 3.52 -16.28 3.59
N HIS A 82 4.63 -16.31 2.86
CA HIS A 82 5.74 -17.22 3.15
C HIS A 82 6.40 -16.89 4.50
N PRO A 83 6.64 -17.89 5.37
CA PRO A 83 7.33 -17.67 6.63
C PRO A 83 8.72 -17.07 6.42
N VAL A 84 8.99 -15.98 7.13
CA VAL A 84 10.30 -15.29 7.13
C VAL A 84 10.89 -15.24 8.54
N ARG A 85 12.21 -15.07 8.64
CA ARG A 85 12.83 -14.63 9.90
C ARG A 85 12.26 -13.27 10.26
N TRP A 86 12.11 -13.02 11.56
CA TRP A 86 11.33 -11.90 12.04
C TRP A 86 12.10 -11.08 13.06
N ALA A 87 12.13 -9.77 12.86
CA ALA A 87 12.69 -8.80 13.78
C ALA A 87 11.67 -7.70 14.07
N GLY A 88 11.76 -7.08 15.25
CA GLY A 88 10.82 -6.06 15.70
C GLY A 88 9.60 -6.63 16.45
N PRO A 89 8.49 -5.88 16.56
CA PRO A 89 7.31 -6.30 17.30
C PRO A 89 6.79 -7.65 16.80
N SER A 90 6.34 -8.53 17.71
CA SER A 90 5.88 -9.86 17.34
C SER A 90 4.70 -9.83 16.36
N ARG A 91 4.46 -10.93 15.64
CA ARG A 91 3.34 -11.05 14.70
C ARG A 91 2.00 -10.86 15.40
N GLU A 92 1.87 -11.31 16.64
CA GLU A 92 0.69 -11.10 17.50
C GLU A 92 0.51 -9.62 17.84
N THR A 93 1.61 -8.91 18.11
CA THR A 93 1.57 -7.46 18.36
C THR A 93 1.08 -6.72 17.12
N TRP A 94 1.55 -7.10 15.93
CA TRP A 94 1.05 -6.53 14.68
C TRP A 94 -0.39 -6.92 14.39
N ALA A 95 -0.79 -8.16 14.63
CA ALA A 95 -2.17 -8.61 14.48
C ALA A 95 -3.12 -7.76 15.32
N ALA A 96 -2.80 -7.55 16.60
CA ALA A 96 -3.55 -6.68 17.49
C ALA A 96 -3.63 -5.23 16.98
N ARG A 97 -2.51 -4.66 16.49
CA ARG A 97 -2.46 -3.28 15.95
C ARG A 97 -3.25 -3.11 14.66
N LEU A 98 -3.25 -4.13 13.81
CA LEU A 98 -3.91 -4.12 12.50
C LEU A 98 -5.37 -4.59 12.56
N GLY A 99 -5.84 -5.05 13.73
CA GLY A 99 -7.20 -5.59 13.89
C GLY A 99 -7.39 -6.91 13.14
N LEU A 100 -6.36 -7.76 13.13
CA LEU A 100 -6.37 -9.07 12.49
C LEU A 100 -6.43 -10.17 13.56
N ASP A 101 -7.28 -11.17 13.34
CA ASP A 101 -7.44 -12.30 14.27
C ASP A 101 -6.32 -13.34 14.14
N ASP A 102 -5.55 -13.29 13.06
CA ASP A 102 -4.54 -14.28 12.70
C ASP A 102 -3.15 -13.63 12.54
N PRO A 103 -2.15 -14.00 13.37
CA PRO A 103 -0.77 -13.55 13.23
C PRO A 103 -0.14 -13.80 11.86
N ALA A 104 -0.55 -14.84 11.13
CA ALA A 104 -0.06 -15.09 9.77
C ALA A 104 -0.52 -14.02 8.78
N GLN A 105 -1.75 -13.50 8.93
CA GLN A 105 -2.24 -12.39 8.12
C GLN A 105 -1.47 -11.09 8.42
N ALA A 106 -1.11 -10.88 9.70
CA ALA A 106 -0.29 -9.74 10.09
C ALA A 106 1.10 -9.80 9.46
N GLN A 107 1.73 -10.98 9.43
CA GLN A 107 2.98 -11.18 8.71
C GLN A 107 2.83 -10.80 7.23
N ALA A 108 1.79 -11.29 6.55
CA ALA A 108 1.58 -10.98 5.14
C ALA A 108 1.41 -9.48 4.86
N VAL A 109 0.70 -8.76 5.73
CA VAL A 109 0.57 -7.29 5.60
C VAL A 109 1.91 -6.58 5.81
N VAL A 110 2.72 -7.01 6.78
CA VAL A 110 4.03 -6.40 7.02
C VAL A 110 5.02 -6.74 5.90
N CYS A 111 5.02 -7.98 5.39
CA CYS A 111 5.85 -8.36 4.25
C CYS A 111 5.47 -7.57 2.99
N ALA A 112 4.16 -7.35 2.74
CA ALA A 112 3.71 -6.46 1.67
C ALA A 112 4.24 -5.03 1.87
N ALA A 113 4.24 -4.52 3.09
CA ALA A 113 4.79 -3.20 3.41
C ALA A 113 6.29 -3.11 3.06
N VAL A 114 7.08 -4.12 3.45
CA VAL A 114 8.52 -4.19 3.16
C VAL A 114 8.78 -4.29 1.65
N ARG A 115 8.09 -5.22 0.97
CA ARG A 115 8.23 -5.46 -0.47
C ARG A 115 7.90 -4.23 -1.29
N GLU A 116 6.73 -3.63 -1.06
CA GLU A 116 6.27 -2.44 -1.81
C GLU A 116 7.17 -1.23 -1.54
N THR A 117 7.65 -1.05 -0.30
CA THR A 117 8.60 0.02 0.03
C THR A 117 9.91 -0.14 -0.72
N TYR A 118 10.42 -1.36 -0.83
CA TYR A 118 11.62 -1.64 -1.60
C TYR A 118 11.39 -1.45 -3.10
N GLU A 119 10.33 -2.04 -3.66
CA GLU A 119 10.01 -1.97 -5.10
C GLU A 119 9.77 -0.53 -5.57
N GLU A 120 9.10 0.32 -4.77
CA GLU A 120 8.70 1.66 -5.20
C GLU A 120 9.66 2.78 -4.73
N ALA A 121 10.37 2.61 -3.61
CA ALA A 121 11.26 3.63 -3.03
C ALA A 121 12.72 3.20 -2.89
N GLY A 122 13.06 1.92 -3.16
CA GLY A 122 14.42 1.39 -2.99
C GLY A 122 14.87 1.28 -1.53
N VAL A 123 13.94 1.37 -0.58
CA VAL A 123 14.26 1.30 0.85
C VAL A 123 13.85 -0.07 1.39
N LEU A 124 14.84 -0.88 1.76
CA LEU A 124 14.59 -2.19 2.38
C LEU A 124 14.41 -2.03 3.90
N LEU A 125 13.21 -2.34 4.38
CA LEU A 125 12.90 -2.40 5.81
C LEU A 125 13.22 -3.78 6.38
N GLY A 126 14.50 -4.15 6.34
CA GLY A 126 15.01 -5.44 6.79
C GLY A 126 16.54 -5.50 6.73
N GLY A 127 17.11 -6.52 7.36
CA GLY A 127 18.55 -6.74 7.38
C GLY A 127 18.92 -8.13 7.88
N GLU A 128 20.22 -8.44 7.86
CA GLU A 128 20.76 -9.75 8.27
C GLU A 128 20.57 -10.05 9.76
N THR A 129 20.48 -9.01 10.58
CA THR A 129 20.33 -9.10 12.04
C THR A 129 19.18 -8.23 12.51
N GLU A 130 18.71 -8.47 13.74
CA GLU A 130 17.58 -7.74 14.33
C GLU A 130 17.85 -6.24 14.48
N ASP A 131 19.12 -5.86 14.63
CA ASP A 131 19.58 -4.47 14.81
C ASP A 131 20.18 -3.87 13.53
N GLY A 132 20.25 -4.65 12.45
CA GLY A 132 20.86 -4.26 11.18
C GLY A 132 19.82 -3.86 10.13
N VAL A 133 20.17 -2.86 9.32
CA VAL A 133 19.42 -2.52 8.10
C VAL A 133 20.39 -2.56 6.93
N VAL A 134 19.96 -3.08 5.79
CA VAL A 134 20.75 -2.99 4.54
C VAL A 134 20.80 -1.51 4.13
N GLY A 135 21.95 -0.87 4.38
CA GLY A 135 22.15 0.57 4.12
C GLY A 135 22.43 0.91 2.66
N ASP A 136 22.88 -0.07 1.87
CA ASP A 136 23.12 0.06 0.44
C ASP A 136 22.61 -1.19 -0.27
N THR A 137 21.56 -1.03 -1.08
CA THR A 137 20.95 -2.09 -1.88
C THR A 137 21.55 -2.17 -3.29
N THR A 138 22.68 -1.50 -3.54
CA THR A 138 23.34 -1.39 -4.85
C THR A 138 24.73 -2.04 -4.91
N GLY A 139 25.31 -2.43 -3.77
CA GLY A 139 26.63 -3.06 -3.69
C GLY A 139 26.62 -4.58 -3.90
N GLU A 140 27.68 -5.16 -4.46
CA GLU A 140 27.79 -6.58 -4.85
C GLU A 140 27.47 -7.61 -3.76
N ASP A 141 27.47 -7.20 -2.49
CA ASP A 141 27.10 -8.04 -1.35
C ASP A 141 25.59 -8.35 -1.26
N TRP A 142 24.73 -7.68 -2.05
CA TRP A 142 23.27 -7.90 -1.99
C TRP A 142 22.81 -9.29 -2.49
N GLU A 143 23.59 -9.95 -3.36
CA GLU A 143 23.31 -11.31 -3.86
C GLU A 143 23.90 -12.41 -2.95
N ARG A 144 24.61 -12.04 -1.87
CA ARG A 144 25.24 -13.01 -0.98
C ARG A 144 24.27 -13.49 0.11
N ASP A 145 23.51 -14.52 -0.27
CA ASP A 145 22.74 -15.52 0.50
C ASP A 145 21.64 -15.03 1.48
#